data_AF-A0A424YVP5-F1
#
_entry.id   AF-A0A424YVP5-F1
#
_cell.length_a   1.000
_cell.length_b   1.000
_cell.length_c   1.000
_cell.angle_alpha   90.00
_cell.angle_beta   90.00
_cell.angle_gamma   90.00
#
_symmetry.space_group_name_H-M   'P 1'
#
loop_
_entity.id
_entity.type
_entity.pdbx_description
1 polymer ?
#
loop_
_entity_poly.entity_id
_entity_poly.type
_entity_poly.pdbx_seq_one_letter_code
_entity_poly.pdbx_strand_id
1 'polypeptide(L)'
;MANDTIHYEENWKSYGIFELEINDKVEVESYTFKLHEINFDEGKATLILYQNDRFQRAYQVDTDLHSDFTVSNMIKVEVKSLTADELVVDFYLLTKEPKWVYLESVKLEKGVLKEIDELQFELIELNQGKVRILINYGSESKSIELNENDSKIIFGHYFLEVVEIGDSDNSTKFKLYARPVPEVDIYFEGLNESYKPGENISSYLIIQNTGDVALRNIDFNLEMNNVKFGDDITISNLEPSEMYKELIEIDGVLDPKETLIDIEGNLIAYTYS
;
A
#
# COMPACT_ATOMS: atom_id res chain seq x y z
N MET A 1 3.32 -16.69 19.35
CA MET A 1 3.81 -15.49 18.65
C MET A 1 4.85 -15.91 17.60
N ALA A 2 4.43 -16.71 16.64
CA ALA A 2 5.25 -17.18 15.51
C ALA A 2 4.26 -17.52 14.39
N ASN A 3 4.13 -16.62 13.40
CA ASN A 3 3.62 -16.85 12.03
C ASN A 3 3.33 -15.55 11.26
N ASP A 4 3.35 -14.37 11.90
CA ASP A 4 3.04 -13.11 11.21
C ASP A 4 3.98 -12.78 10.04
N THR A 5 5.26 -13.19 10.11
CA THR A 5 6.25 -12.91 9.05
C THR A 5 6.03 -13.73 7.77
N ILE A 6 5.21 -14.77 7.82
CA ILE A 6 4.85 -15.56 6.63
C ILE A 6 3.82 -14.80 5.80
N HIS A 7 2.85 -14.17 6.47
CA HIS A 7 1.71 -13.50 5.82
C HIS A 7 1.92 -12.01 5.61
N TYR A 8 2.84 -11.38 6.33
CA TYR A 8 3.09 -9.94 6.25
C TYR A 8 4.58 -9.63 6.07
N GLU A 9 4.83 -8.53 5.38
CA GLU A 9 6.13 -7.88 5.30
C GLU A 9 6.12 -6.60 6.12
N GLU A 10 7.19 -6.39 6.88
CA GLU A 10 7.44 -5.11 7.54
C GLU A 10 8.22 -4.22 6.57
N ASN A 11 7.67 -3.05 6.26
CA ASN A 11 8.25 -2.08 5.33
C ASN A 11 8.25 -0.67 5.93
N TRP A 12 9.31 0.09 5.68
CA TRP A 12 9.36 1.52 6.00
C TRP A 12 8.67 2.32 4.89
N LYS A 13 7.53 2.95 5.19
CA LYS A 13 6.76 3.79 4.28
C LYS A 13 7.12 5.26 4.54
N SER A 14 7.53 6.01 3.53
CA SER A 14 7.72 7.47 3.71
C SER A 14 6.38 8.12 4.09
N TYR A 15 6.43 8.87 5.18
CA TYR A 15 5.36 9.71 5.70
C TYR A 15 5.40 11.10 5.08
N GLY A 16 6.60 11.59 4.76
CA GLY A 16 6.82 12.87 4.11
C GLY A 16 8.19 13.47 4.42
N ILE A 17 8.60 14.40 3.56
CA ILE A 17 9.79 15.22 3.73
C ILE A 17 9.36 16.59 4.27
N PHE A 18 10.05 17.05 5.31
CA PHE A 18 9.75 18.31 5.99
C PHE A 18 11.01 19.16 6.10
N GLU A 19 10.85 20.43 5.76
CA GLU A 19 11.81 21.50 5.93
C GLU A 19 11.50 22.19 7.26
N LEU A 20 12.44 22.16 8.21
CA LEU A 20 12.20 22.62 9.58
C LEU A 20 13.12 23.78 9.96
N GLU A 21 12.53 24.87 10.43
CA GLU A 21 13.20 25.97 11.13
C GLU A 21 13.16 25.76 12.65
N ILE A 22 13.98 26.52 13.38
CA ILE A 22 14.04 26.41 14.85
C ILE A 22 12.65 26.70 15.46
N ASN A 23 12.17 25.74 16.26
CA ASN A 23 10.86 25.64 16.89
C ASN A 23 9.73 25.02 16.07
N ASP A 24 9.95 24.70 14.80
CA ASP A 24 8.97 23.97 14.00
C ASP A 24 8.72 22.58 14.56
N LYS A 25 7.51 22.09 14.28
CA LYS A 25 7.01 20.80 14.75
C LYS A 25 6.47 19.99 13.59
N VAL A 26 6.81 18.71 13.60
CA VAL A 26 6.18 17.68 12.76
C VAL A 26 5.45 16.72 13.67
N GLU A 27 4.15 16.53 13.42
CA GLU A 27 3.35 15.51 14.09
C GLU A 27 3.29 14.28 13.20
N VAL A 28 3.64 13.13 13.77
CA VAL A 28 3.62 11.84 13.10
C VAL A 28 2.92 10.87 14.05
N GLU A 29 1.67 10.52 13.73
CA GLU A 29 0.80 9.74 14.61
C GLU A 29 0.67 10.39 16.01
N SER A 30 0.96 9.65 17.08
CA SER A 30 0.94 10.16 18.47
C SER A 30 2.23 10.88 18.90
N TYR A 31 3.18 11.06 17.98
CA TYR A 31 4.49 11.63 18.25
C TYR A 31 4.64 13.02 17.64
N THR A 32 5.39 13.88 18.32
CA THR A 32 5.74 15.21 17.82
C THR A 32 7.25 15.38 17.85
N PHE A 33 7.84 15.74 16.72
CA PHE A 33 9.25 16.08 16.58
C PHE A 33 9.37 17.59 16.48
N LYS A 34 10.12 18.21 17.40
CA LYS A 34 10.36 19.65 17.41
C LYS A 34 11.84 19.93 17.14
N LEU A 35 12.15 20.76 16.15
CA LEU A 35 13.51 21.27 16.00
C LEU A 35 13.79 22.30 17.11
N HIS A 36 14.80 22.02 17.93
CA HIS A 36 15.14 22.86 19.07
C HIS A 36 16.27 23.83 18.78
N GLU A 37 17.31 23.37 18.08
CA GLU A 37 18.55 24.10 17.87
C GLU A 37 19.25 23.57 16.62
N ILE A 38 19.89 24.48 15.87
CA ILE A 38 20.88 24.17 14.83
C ILE A 38 22.22 24.76 15.30
N ASN A 39 23.24 23.92 15.41
CA ASN A 39 24.63 24.32 15.61
C ASN A 39 25.41 24.00 14.33
N PHE A 40 25.32 24.91 13.36
CA PHE A 40 25.88 24.71 12.03
C PHE A 40 27.41 24.63 12.02
N ASP A 41 28.09 25.35 12.92
CA ASP A 41 29.55 25.29 13.07
C ASP A 41 30.03 23.87 13.45
N GLU A 42 29.20 23.14 14.19
CA GLU A 42 29.44 21.73 14.53
C GLU A 42 28.78 20.74 13.55
N GLY A 43 28.04 21.24 12.56
CA GLY A 43 27.30 20.42 11.59
C GLY A 43 26.18 19.59 12.21
N LYS A 44 25.53 20.09 13.27
CA LYS A 44 24.54 19.31 14.06
C LYS A 44 23.24 20.08 14.29
N ALA A 45 22.15 19.34 14.45
CA ALA A 45 20.87 19.84 14.92
C ALA A 45 20.34 18.99 16.08
N THR A 46 19.45 19.57 16.90
CA THR A 46 18.78 18.86 18.00
C THR A 46 17.28 18.77 17.75
N LEU A 47 16.78 17.54 17.55
CA LEU A 47 15.35 17.23 17.49
C LEU A 47 14.87 16.74 18.87
N ILE A 48 13.78 17.32 19.37
CA ILE A 48 13.12 16.89 20.59
C ILE A 48 11.87 16.09 20.24
N LEU A 49 11.80 14.88 20.76
CA LEU A 49 10.65 13.99 20.64
C LEU A 49 9.70 14.15 21.83
N TYR A 50 8.42 14.34 21.51
CA TYR A 50 7.30 14.24 22.44
C TYR A 50 6.39 13.08 22.02
N GLN A 51 5.67 12.51 22.99
CA GLN A 51 4.56 11.60 22.75
C GLN A 51 3.41 12.02 23.64
N ASN A 52 2.24 12.28 23.06
CA ASN A 52 1.08 12.83 23.77
C ASN A 52 1.46 14.05 24.65
N ASP A 53 2.14 15.03 24.05
CA ASP A 53 2.66 16.26 24.69
C ASP A 53 3.68 16.06 25.83
N ARG A 54 4.17 14.84 26.05
CA ARG A 54 5.19 14.56 27.07
C ARG A 54 6.55 14.36 26.43
N PHE A 55 7.54 15.10 26.93
CA PHE A 55 8.94 14.94 26.53
C PHE A 55 9.38 13.49 26.69
N GLN A 56 9.98 12.94 25.63
CA GLN A 56 10.55 11.60 25.63
C GLN A 56 12.07 11.66 25.60
N ARG A 57 12.62 12.32 24.58
CA ARG A 57 14.06 12.30 24.29
C ARG A 57 14.49 13.47 23.42
N ALA A 58 15.76 13.86 23.49
CA ALA A 58 16.41 14.72 22.51
C ALA A 58 17.41 13.89 21.68
N TYR A 59 17.42 14.11 20.38
CA TYR A 59 18.29 13.48 19.40
C TYR A 59 19.21 14.55 18.81
N GLN A 60 20.52 14.34 18.89
CA GLN A 60 21.47 15.09 18.07
C GLN A 60 21.60 14.38 16.73
N VAL A 61 21.41 15.12 15.65
CA VAL A 61 21.40 14.60 14.29
C VAL A 61 22.36 15.40 13.41
N ASP A 62 22.91 14.76 12.39
CA ASP A 62 23.80 15.35 11.38
C ASP A 62 23.54 14.70 10.02
N THR A 63 24.20 15.17 8.96
CA THR A 63 24.06 14.58 7.60
C THR A 63 24.96 13.37 7.36
N ASP A 64 25.76 12.96 8.36
CA ASP A 64 26.78 11.93 8.22
C ASP A 64 26.44 10.68 9.05
N LEU A 65 27.02 10.55 10.24
CA LEU A 65 26.96 9.35 11.09
C LEU A 65 25.65 9.23 11.87
N HIS A 66 24.99 10.35 12.14
CA HIS A 66 23.70 10.41 12.84
C HIS A 66 22.60 10.92 11.89
N SER A 67 22.70 10.50 10.63
CA SER A 67 21.75 10.83 9.56
C SER A 67 20.44 10.06 9.65
N ASP A 68 20.36 9.00 10.46
CA ASP A 68 19.09 8.34 10.71
C ASP A 68 18.95 7.78 12.13
N PHE A 69 17.70 7.65 12.58
CA PHE A 69 17.37 6.97 13.82
C PHE A 69 15.95 6.43 13.81
N THR A 70 15.65 5.51 14.72
CA THR A 70 14.32 4.91 14.89
C THR A 70 13.74 5.18 16.27
N VAL A 71 12.45 5.48 16.31
CA VAL A 71 11.64 5.73 17.51
C VAL A 71 10.63 4.59 17.66
N SER A 72 10.65 3.95 18.83
CA SER A 72 9.70 2.89 19.22
C SER A 72 9.55 1.73 18.21
N ASN A 73 10.55 1.50 17.35
CA ASN A 73 10.50 0.57 16.21
C ASN A 73 9.35 0.83 15.23
N MET A 74 8.77 2.03 15.22
CA MET A 74 7.61 2.37 14.38
C MET A 74 7.83 3.60 13.52
N ILE A 75 8.75 4.49 13.89
CA ILE A 75 9.06 5.70 13.11
C ILE A 75 10.56 5.72 12.85
N LYS A 76 10.97 5.80 11.58
CA LYS A 76 12.33 6.10 11.19
C LYS A 76 12.39 7.56 10.75
N VAL A 77 13.45 8.25 11.13
CA VAL A 77 13.71 9.64 10.73
C VAL A 77 15.05 9.64 10.01
N GLU A 78 15.10 10.22 8.82
CA GLU A 78 16.33 10.40 8.05
C GLU A 78 16.57 11.90 7.80
N VAL A 79 17.75 12.39 8.15
CA VAL A 79 18.22 13.73 7.79
C VAL A 79 18.69 13.71 6.35
N LYS A 80 18.09 14.57 5.51
CA LYS A 80 18.47 14.72 4.10
C LYS A 80 19.46 15.85 3.89
N SER A 81 19.30 16.96 4.61
CA SER A 81 20.23 18.09 4.57
C SER A 81 20.14 18.94 5.83
N LEU A 82 21.20 19.68 6.11
CA LEU A 82 21.30 20.63 7.21
C LEU A 82 21.98 21.92 6.70
N THR A 83 21.35 23.05 6.93
CA THR A 83 21.90 24.39 6.68
C THR A 83 21.97 25.19 7.99
N ALA A 84 22.37 26.46 7.92
CA ALA A 84 22.40 27.31 9.10
C ALA A 84 21.01 27.65 9.65
N ASP A 85 20.00 27.64 8.78
CA ASP A 85 18.65 28.10 9.09
C ASP A 85 17.63 26.94 9.15
N GLU A 86 17.96 25.81 8.52
CA GLU A 86 16.99 24.76 8.22
C GLU A 86 17.57 23.34 8.35
N LEU A 87 16.72 22.40 8.80
CA LEU A 87 16.96 20.96 8.75
C LEU A 87 15.89 20.29 7.88
N VAL A 88 16.31 19.52 6.88
CA VAL A 88 15.41 18.70 6.05
C VAL A 88 15.40 17.27 6.55
N VAL A 89 14.23 16.77 6.91
CA VAL A 89 14.02 15.42 7.45
C VAL A 89 12.92 14.68 6.70
N ASP A 90 13.16 13.40 6.45
CA ASP A 90 12.20 12.47 5.88
C ASP A 90 11.77 11.49 6.96
N PHE A 91 10.46 11.47 7.24
CA PHE A 91 9.88 10.56 8.22
C PHE A 91 9.37 9.32 7.50
N TYR A 92 9.55 8.16 8.11
CA TYR A 92 9.02 6.90 7.65
C TYR A 92 8.26 6.19 8.77
N LEU A 93 7.12 5.58 8.45
CA LEU A 93 6.35 4.72 9.34
C LEU A 93 6.63 3.26 9.01
N LEU A 94 6.81 2.43 10.04
CA LEU A 94 6.82 0.99 9.87
C LEU A 94 5.40 0.51 9.61
N THR A 95 5.18 -0.07 8.44
CA THR A 95 3.90 -0.63 8.01
C THR A 95 4.02 -2.14 7.87
N LYS A 96 2.90 -2.85 8.07
CA LYS A 96 2.78 -4.28 7.81
C LYS A 96 1.86 -4.47 6.61
N GLU A 97 2.46 -4.83 5.48
CA GLU A 97 1.73 -5.08 4.24
C GLU A 97 1.57 -6.59 4.05
N PRO A 98 0.41 -7.08 3.58
CA PRO A 98 0.20 -8.51 3.38
C PRO A 98 1.08 -9.02 2.23
N LYS A 99 1.87 -10.07 2.48
CA LYS A 99 2.49 -10.91 1.42
C LYS A 99 1.49 -11.83 0.76
N TRP A 100 0.43 -12.16 1.49
CA TRP A 100 -0.61 -13.09 1.10
C TRP A 100 -1.96 -12.58 1.59
N VAL A 101 -2.91 -12.41 0.66
CA VAL A 101 -4.28 -12.02 0.95
C VAL A 101 -5.12 -13.28 1.14
N TYR A 102 -5.83 -13.36 2.26
CA TYR A 102 -6.66 -14.52 2.59
C TYR A 102 -7.84 -14.63 1.62
N LEU A 103 -7.96 -15.79 0.97
CA LEU A 103 -9.11 -16.10 0.11
C LEU A 103 -10.20 -16.81 0.91
N GLU A 104 -9.91 -18.04 1.35
CA GLU A 104 -10.92 -18.89 1.96
C GLU A 104 -10.28 -19.99 2.83
N SER A 105 -11.08 -20.55 3.75
CA SER A 105 -10.74 -21.76 4.49
C SER A 105 -11.70 -22.87 4.09
N VAL A 106 -11.15 -23.98 3.61
CA VAL A 106 -11.93 -25.06 3.00
C VAL A 106 -11.65 -26.38 3.70
N LYS A 107 -12.73 -27.13 3.94
CA LYS A 107 -12.68 -28.53 4.31
C LYS A 107 -12.74 -29.38 3.04
N LEU A 108 -11.70 -30.15 2.79
CA LEU A 108 -11.56 -31.04 1.65
C LEU A 108 -11.75 -32.48 2.11
N GLU A 109 -12.74 -33.15 1.52
CA GLU A 109 -13.08 -34.54 1.82
C GLU A 109 -12.63 -35.44 0.67
N LYS A 110 -12.26 -36.69 0.98
CA LYS A 110 -11.73 -37.61 -0.03
C LYS A 110 -12.76 -37.89 -1.12
N GLY A 111 -12.34 -37.77 -2.39
CA GLY A 111 -13.21 -37.96 -3.55
C GLY A 111 -14.14 -36.77 -3.87
N VAL A 112 -14.02 -35.67 -3.13
CA VAL A 112 -14.70 -34.41 -3.45
C VAL A 112 -13.70 -33.46 -4.07
N LEU A 113 -14.04 -32.93 -5.24
CA LEU A 113 -13.32 -31.84 -5.87
C LEU A 113 -13.87 -30.50 -5.37
N LYS A 114 -12.98 -29.59 -4.98
CA LYS A 114 -13.33 -28.24 -4.56
C LYS A 114 -12.66 -27.23 -5.47
N GLU A 115 -13.43 -26.24 -5.91
CA GLU A 115 -12.93 -25.14 -6.73
C GLU A 115 -12.92 -23.87 -5.87
N ILE A 116 -11.80 -23.16 -5.88
CA ILE A 116 -11.62 -21.88 -5.20
C ILE A 116 -10.80 -21.01 -6.14
N ASP A 117 -11.32 -19.85 -6.51
CA ASP A 117 -10.71 -18.99 -7.53
C ASP A 117 -10.47 -19.81 -8.82
N GLU A 118 -9.27 -19.77 -9.40
CA GLU A 118 -8.92 -20.54 -10.60
C GLU A 118 -8.36 -21.95 -10.29
N LEU A 119 -8.40 -22.38 -9.02
CA LEU A 119 -7.79 -23.62 -8.55
C LEU A 119 -8.83 -24.72 -8.27
N GLN A 120 -8.47 -25.95 -8.63
CA GLN A 120 -9.22 -27.14 -8.24
C GLN A 120 -8.39 -28.04 -7.32
N PHE A 121 -8.97 -28.44 -6.20
CA PHE A 121 -8.34 -29.24 -5.15
C PHE A 121 -9.02 -30.60 -5.04
N GLU A 122 -8.20 -31.65 -4.94
CA GLU A 122 -8.66 -33.02 -4.68
C GLU A 122 -7.80 -33.66 -3.58
N LEU A 123 -8.46 -34.21 -2.56
CA LEU A 123 -7.79 -34.98 -1.52
C LEU A 123 -7.51 -36.40 -2.01
N ILE A 124 -6.23 -36.71 -2.21
CA ILE A 124 -5.78 -38.02 -2.73
C ILE A 124 -5.59 -39.01 -1.58
N GLU A 125 -4.89 -38.61 -0.52
CA GLU A 125 -4.48 -39.51 0.55
C GLU A 125 -4.35 -38.81 1.90
N LEU A 126 -4.70 -39.53 2.97
CA LEU A 126 -4.45 -39.19 4.37
C LEU A 126 -3.74 -40.36 5.03
N ASN A 127 -2.51 -40.16 5.51
CA ASN A 127 -1.72 -41.19 6.16
C ASN A 127 -0.90 -40.58 7.30
N GLN A 128 -1.06 -41.10 8.52
CA GLN A 128 -0.16 -40.82 9.65
C GLN A 128 0.06 -39.31 9.90
N GLY A 129 -1.02 -38.51 9.88
CA GLY A 129 -0.92 -37.06 10.06
C GLY A 129 -0.36 -36.29 8.85
N LYS A 130 -0.32 -36.94 7.68
CA LYS A 130 0.03 -36.31 6.40
C LYS A 130 -1.15 -36.30 5.46
N VAL A 131 -1.25 -35.22 4.69
CA VAL A 131 -2.22 -35.06 3.61
C VAL A 131 -1.53 -34.94 2.27
N ARG A 132 -2.02 -35.68 1.27
CA ARG A 132 -1.65 -35.50 -0.13
C ARG A 132 -2.81 -34.89 -0.89
N ILE A 133 -2.58 -33.68 -1.42
CA ILE A 133 -3.56 -32.92 -2.20
C ILE A 133 -3.06 -32.83 -3.64
N LEU A 134 -3.94 -33.11 -4.61
CA LEU A 134 -3.74 -32.77 -6.01
C LEU A 134 -4.40 -31.42 -6.29
N ILE A 135 -3.67 -30.54 -6.95
CA ILE A 135 -4.11 -29.17 -7.21
C ILE A 135 -3.92 -28.90 -8.69
N ASN A 136 -4.99 -28.46 -9.35
CA ASN A 136 -4.99 -28.10 -10.76
C ASN A 136 -5.16 -26.58 -10.92
N TYR A 137 -4.41 -26.00 -11.85
CA TYR A 137 -4.47 -24.59 -12.25
C TYR A 137 -4.36 -24.51 -13.77
N GLY A 138 -5.48 -24.25 -14.45
CA GLY A 138 -5.56 -24.35 -15.90
C GLY A 138 -5.13 -25.74 -16.41
N SER A 139 -4.04 -25.81 -17.19
CA SER A 139 -3.46 -27.05 -17.70
C SER A 139 -2.39 -27.68 -16.80
N GLU A 140 -1.99 -27.01 -15.71
CA GLU A 140 -0.97 -27.51 -14.80
C GLU A 140 -1.58 -28.26 -13.62
N SER A 141 -0.93 -29.35 -13.21
CA SER A 141 -1.31 -30.14 -12.05
C SER A 141 -0.11 -30.36 -11.14
N LYS A 142 -0.31 -30.23 -9.83
CA LYS A 142 0.73 -30.44 -8.82
C LYS A 142 0.18 -31.25 -7.67
N SER A 143 0.85 -32.35 -7.34
CA SER A 143 0.62 -33.05 -6.09
C SER A 143 1.56 -32.52 -5.00
N ILE A 144 1.00 -32.20 -3.85
CA ILE A 144 1.75 -31.81 -2.67
C ILE A 144 1.43 -32.73 -1.50
N GLU A 145 2.42 -32.99 -0.66
CA GLU A 145 2.28 -33.70 0.61
C GLU A 145 2.69 -32.75 1.73
N LEU A 146 1.84 -32.61 2.75
CA LEU A 146 1.99 -31.68 3.86
C LEU A 146 1.53 -32.35 5.17
N ASN A 147 2.14 -31.98 6.29
CA ASN A 147 1.63 -32.32 7.62
C ASN A 147 0.65 -31.25 8.11
N GLU A 148 0.02 -31.48 9.25
CA GLU A 148 -0.75 -30.45 9.95
C GLU A 148 0.15 -29.27 10.35
N ASN A 149 -0.32 -28.04 10.14
CA ASN A 149 0.41 -26.78 10.28
C ASN A 149 1.56 -26.55 9.28
N ASP A 150 1.76 -27.46 8.32
CA ASP A 150 2.66 -27.17 7.19
C ASP A 150 2.00 -26.21 6.20
N SER A 151 2.85 -25.50 5.46
CA SER A 151 2.41 -24.59 4.42
C SER A 151 3.30 -24.68 3.17
N LYS A 152 2.77 -24.24 2.03
CA LYS A 152 3.49 -24.27 0.76
C LYS A 152 3.01 -23.22 -0.22
N ILE A 153 3.97 -22.64 -0.94
CA ILE A 153 3.70 -21.82 -2.13
C ILE A 153 3.39 -22.75 -3.31
N ILE A 154 2.29 -22.45 -4.00
CA ILE A 154 1.72 -23.24 -5.09
C ILE A 154 1.59 -22.34 -6.31
N PHE A 155 2.10 -22.81 -7.44
CA PHE A 155 2.17 -22.08 -8.72
C PHE A 155 2.81 -20.67 -8.64
N GLY A 156 3.51 -20.35 -7.55
CA GLY A 156 4.10 -19.02 -7.34
C GLY A 156 3.12 -17.94 -6.89
N HIS A 157 1.82 -18.12 -7.12
CA HIS A 157 0.77 -17.13 -6.89
C HIS A 157 -0.14 -17.41 -5.69
N TYR A 158 -0.07 -18.62 -5.13
CA TYR A 158 -0.91 -19.03 -4.01
C TYR A 158 -0.09 -19.58 -2.85
N PHE A 159 -0.61 -19.41 -1.64
CA PHE A 159 -0.06 -19.97 -0.41
C PHE A 159 -1.13 -20.80 0.28
N LEU A 160 -0.82 -22.07 0.54
CA LEU A 160 -1.72 -23.00 1.20
C LEU A 160 -1.16 -23.37 2.57
N GLU A 161 -2.00 -23.33 3.59
CA GLU A 161 -1.69 -23.72 4.96
C GLU A 161 -2.65 -24.83 5.38
N VAL A 162 -2.13 -26.00 5.76
CA VAL A 162 -2.95 -27.09 6.31
C VAL A 162 -3.20 -26.80 7.78
N VAL A 163 -4.46 -26.59 8.15
CA VAL A 163 -4.85 -26.22 9.52
C VAL A 163 -5.17 -27.46 10.34
N GLU A 164 -5.79 -28.47 9.73
CA GLU A 164 -6.28 -29.65 10.45
C GLU A 164 -6.26 -30.87 9.52
N ILE A 165 -5.92 -32.02 10.07
CA ILE A 165 -6.03 -33.32 9.40
C ILE A 165 -6.96 -34.22 10.21
N GLY A 166 -8.15 -34.46 9.65
CA GLY A 166 -9.18 -35.32 10.23
C GLY A 166 -9.03 -36.77 9.77
N ASP A 167 -8.20 -37.54 10.47
CA ASP A 167 -8.02 -38.96 10.17
C ASP A 167 -9.33 -39.77 10.32
N SER A 168 -10.22 -39.34 11.23
CA SER A 168 -11.49 -40.06 11.52
C SER A 168 -12.61 -39.80 10.51
N ASP A 169 -12.60 -38.64 9.85
CA ASP A 169 -13.63 -38.25 8.87
C ASP A 169 -13.09 -38.17 7.43
N ASN A 170 -11.85 -38.66 7.21
CA ASN A 170 -11.16 -38.66 5.93
C ASN A 170 -11.16 -37.28 5.26
N SER A 171 -10.89 -36.25 6.05
CA SER A 171 -10.88 -34.87 5.59
C SER A 171 -9.64 -34.10 6.03
N THR A 172 -9.38 -32.98 5.36
CA THR A 172 -8.41 -31.99 5.81
C THR A 172 -9.03 -30.61 5.73
N LYS A 173 -8.61 -29.70 6.59
CA LYS A 173 -8.94 -28.28 6.48
C LYS A 173 -7.69 -27.51 6.12
N PHE A 174 -7.79 -26.67 5.09
CA PHE A 174 -6.73 -25.74 4.74
C PHE A 174 -7.24 -24.30 4.70
N LYS A 175 -6.31 -23.35 4.72
CA LYS A 175 -6.52 -21.96 4.34
C LYS A 175 -5.75 -21.70 3.06
N LEU A 176 -6.37 -20.97 2.15
CA LEU A 176 -5.78 -20.53 0.91
C LEU A 176 -5.63 -19.02 0.92
N TYR A 177 -4.50 -18.56 0.43
CA TYR A 177 -4.18 -17.16 0.25
C TYR A 177 -3.64 -16.95 -1.17
N ALA A 178 -3.88 -15.78 -1.75
CA ALA A 178 -3.32 -15.35 -3.03
C ALA A 178 -2.27 -14.27 -2.81
N ARG A 179 -1.42 -14.05 -3.82
CA ARG A 179 -0.59 -12.85 -3.85
C ARG A 179 -1.49 -11.61 -3.95
N PRO A 180 -1.11 -10.50 -3.28
CA PRO A 180 -1.66 -9.18 -3.55
C PRO A 180 -1.80 -8.87 -5.03
N VAL A 181 -2.96 -8.35 -5.42
CA VAL A 181 -3.24 -7.83 -6.75
C VAL A 181 -3.65 -6.37 -6.61
N PRO A 182 -2.77 -5.43 -6.99
CA PRO A 182 -3.13 -4.03 -7.00
C PRO A 182 -3.97 -3.70 -8.23
N GLU A 183 -5.06 -2.96 -8.00
CA GLU A 183 -5.97 -2.56 -9.06
C GLU A 183 -6.60 -1.20 -8.74
N VAL A 184 -6.77 -0.37 -9.76
CA VAL A 184 -7.27 0.99 -9.62
C VAL A 184 -8.15 1.35 -10.80
N ASP A 185 -9.32 1.87 -10.49
CA ASP A 185 -10.23 2.45 -11.48
C ASP A 185 -10.14 3.97 -11.43
N ILE A 186 -10.12 4.58 -12.60
CA ILE A 186 -10.08 6.04 -12.76
C ILE A 186 -11.18 6.42 -13.73
N TYR A 187 -12.06 7.33 -13.31
CA TYR A 187 -13.13 7.79 -14.15
C TYR A 187 -13.59 9.20 -13.78
N PHE A 188 -14.25 9.84 -14.73
CA PHE A 188 -14.85 11.16 -14.58
C PHE A 188 -16.36 11.03 -14.47
N GLU A 189 -16.95 11.68 -13.47
CA GLU A 189 -18.39 11.76 -13.26
C GLU A 189 -18.88 13.19 -13.51
N GLY A 190 -19.93 13.36 -14.32
CA GLY A 190 -20.57 14.66 -14.57
C GLY A 190 -20.14 15.37 -15.85
N LEU A 191 -19.34 14.72 -16.72
CA LEU A 191 -19.07 15.24 -18.05
C LEU A 191 -20.29 15.13 -18.97
N ASN A 192 -20.62 16.22 -19.66
CA ASN A 192 -21.58 16.25 -20.75
C ASN A 192 -20.91 15.92 -22.10
N GLU A 193 -21.70 15.42 -23.05
CA GLU A 193 -21.23 15.14 -24.42
C GLU A 193 -20.85 16.42 -25.20
N SER A 194 -21.36 17.59 -24.79
CA SER A 194 -21.08 18.87 -25.44
C SER A 194 -21.28 20.06 -24.49
N TYR A 195 -20.57 21.15 -24.78
CA TYR A 195 -20.62 22.40 -24.01
C TYR A 195 -20.71 23.60 -24.95
N LYS A 196 -21.30 24.69 -24.49
CA LYS A 196 -21.31 25.95 -25.25
C LYS A 196 -19.98 26.69 -25.08
N PRO A 197 -19.55 27.50 -26.08
CA PRO A 197 -18.40 28.37 -25.91
C PRO A 197 -18.56 29.29 -24.69
N GLY A 198 -17.54 29.36 -23.83
CA GLY A 198 -17.57 30.13 -22.59
C GLY A 198 -18.25 29.44 -21.41
N GLU A 199 -18.78 28.23 -21.58
CA GLU A 199 -19.33 27.43 -20.49
C GLU A 199 -18.20 26.72 -19.74
N ASN A 200 -18.15 26.86 -18.42
CA ASN A 200 -17.21 26.12 -17.59
C ASN A 200 -17.57 24.65 -17.58
N ILE A 201 -16.56 23.80 -17.69
CA ILE A 201 -16.71 22.35 -17.59
C ILE A 201 -16.34 21.97 -16.17
N SER A 202 -17.29 21.38 -15.44
CA SER A 202 -17.07 20.85 -14.10
C SER A 202 -17.29 19.35 -14.10
N SER A 203 -16.34 18.59 -13.58
CA SER A 203 -16.44 17.13 -13.44
C SER A 203 -15.83 16.70 -12.13
N TYR A 204 -16.30 15.59 -11.60
CA TYR A 204 -15.58 14.91 -10.53
C TYR A 204 -14.61 13.90 -11.11
N LEU A 205 -13.34 14.02 -10.73
CA LEU A 205 -12.37 12.93 -10.88
C LEU A 205 -12.59 11.95 -9.73
N ILE A 206 -12.70 10.67 -10.07
CA ILE A 206 -12.78 9.60 -9.09
C ILE A 206 -11.62 8.63 -9.33
N ILE A 207 -10.84 8.40 -8.28
CA ILE A 207 -9.79 7.38 -8.23
C ILE A 207 -10.21 6.37 -7.16
N GLN A 208 -10.41 5.12 -7.56
CA GLN A 208 -10.93 4.07 -6.68
C GLN A 208 -9.96 2.90 -6.64
N ASN A 209 -9.58 2.47 -5.44
CA ASN A 209 -8.82 1.24 -5.27
C ASN A 209 -9.76 0.03 -5.35
N THR A 210 -9.69 -0.70 -6.45
CA THR A 210 -10.48 -1.90 -6.71
C THR A 210 -9.72 -3.20 -6.39
N GLY A 211 -8.42 -3.09 -6.09
CA GLY A 211 -7.58 -4.21 -5.72
C GLY A 211 -7.79 -4.69 -4.29
N ASP A 212 -6.98 -5.67 -3.90
CA ASP A 212 -7.06 -6.31 -2.58
C ASP A 212 -5.99 -5.81 -1.59
N VAL A 213 -5.17 -4.86 -2.03
CA VAL A 213 -4.15 -4.19 -1.22
C VAL A 213 -4.21 -2.68 -1.39
N ALA A 214 -3.75 -1.97 -0.39
CA ALA A 214 -3.76 -0.52 -0.41
C ALA A 214 -2.76 0.04 -1.43
N LEU A 215 -3.17 1.12 -2.07
CA LEU A 215 -2.32 1.90 -2.98
C LEU A 215 -1.67 3.04 -2.21
N ARG A 216 -0.36 3.23 -2.36
CA ARG A 216 0.41 4.23 -1.62
C ARG A 216 1.07 5.24 -2.57
N ASN A 217 1.28 6.47 -2.09
CA ASN A 217 1.97 7.55 -2.80
C ASN A 217 1.47 7.69 -4.24
N ILE A 218 0.17 7.93 -4.36
CA ILE A 218 -0.51 8.00 -5.65
C ILE A 218 -0.35 9.42 -6.15
N ASP A 219 0.32 9.58 -7.29
CA ASP A 219 0.45 10.86 -7.97
C ASP A 219 -0.38 10.83 -9.25
N PHE A 220 -1.21 11.86 -9.44
CA PHE A 220 -2.10 11.98 -10.56
C PHE A 220 -2.00 13.35 -11.21
N ASN A 221 -1.82 13.35 -12.53
CA ASN A 221 -1.71 14.55 -13.35
C ASN A 221 -2.78 14.55 -14.44
N LEU A 222 -3.35 15.72 -14.71
CA LEU A 222 -4.40 15.93 -15.69
C LEU A 222 -3.88 16.70 -16.90
N GLU A 223 -4.23 16.23 -18.09
CA GLU A 223 -3.91 16.89 -19.36
C GLU A 223 -5.16 17.07 -20.22
N MET A 224 -5.30 18.27 -20.80
CA MET A 224 -6.35 18.61 -21.75
C MET A 224 -5.69 18.94 -23.07
N ASN A 225 -6.02 18.18 -24.12
CA ASN A 225 -5.42 18.35 -25.44
C ASN A 225 -3.88 18.39 -25.42
N ASN A 226 -3.24 17.54 -24.60
CA ASN A 226 -1.79 17.48 -24.32
C ASN A 226 -1.21 18.70 -23.58
N VAL A 227 -2.04 19.46 -22.88
CA VAL A 227 -1.61 20.57 -22.02
C VAL A 227 -2.05 20.28 -20.60
N LYS A 228 -1.08 20.25 -19.68
CA LYS A 228 -1.35 20.10 -18.25
C LYS A 228 -2.34 21.17 -17.77
N PHE A 229 -3.35 20.74 -17.02
CA PHE A 229 -4.30 21.64 -16.37
C PHE A 229 -4.65 21.12 -14.98
N GLY A 230 -5.10 22.03 -14.10
CA GLY A 230 -5.30 21.72 -12.69
C GLY A 230 -3.99 21.58 -11.91
N ASP A 231 -4.15 21.39 -10.60
CA ASP A 231 -3.05 21.11 -9.69
C ASP A 231 -2.72 19.60 -9.69
N ASP A 232 -1.48 19.28 -9.32
CA ASP A 232 -1.08 17.88 -9.12
C ASP A 232 -1.80 17.31 -7.90
N ILE A 233 -2.36 16.12 -8.06
CA ILE A 233 -3.09 15.44 -6.99
C ILE A 233 -2.17 14.37 -6.41
N THR A 234 -1.86 14.51 -5.12
CA THR A 234 -1.09 13.52 -4.37
C THR A 234 -1.95 12.91 -3.27
N ILE A 235 -2.13 11.59 -3.28
CA ILE A 235 -2.87 10.83 -2.27
C ILE A 235 -1.90 9.92 -1.53
N SER A 236 -1.73 10.15 -0.23
CA SER A 236 -0.77 9.38 0.59
C SER A 236 -1.12 7.90 0.72
N ASN A 237 -2.42 7.56 0.87
CA ASN A 237 -2.93 6.26 0.46
C ASN A 237 -4.43 6.16 0.23
N LEU A 238 -4.78 5.05 -0.40
CA LEU A 238 -6.13 4.61 -0.68
C LEU A 238 -6.25 3.13 -0.31
N GLU A 239 -6.97 2.81 0.77
CA GLU A 239 -7.20 1.42 1.20
C GLU A 239 -8.10 0.66 0.21
N PRO A 240 -8.12 -0.68 0.24
CA PRO A 240 -9.02 -1.46 -0.62
C PRO A 240 -10.48 -0.99 -0.49
N SER A 241 -11.16 -0.83 -1.64
CA SER A 241 -12.52 -0.30 -1.75
C SER A 241 -12.71 1.18 -1.36
N GLU A 242 -11.65 1.91 -0.99
CA GLU A 242 -11.74 3.37 -0.80
C GLU A 242 -11.76 4.11 -2.14
N MET A 243 -12.36 5.29 -2.11
CA MET A 243 -12.41 6.21 -3.25
C MET A 243 -11.94 7.60 -2.83
N TYR A 244 -11.15 8.21 -3.70
CA TYR A 244 -10.83 9.63 -3.67
C TYR A 244 -11.67 10.35 -4.72
N LYS A 245 -12.20 11.52 -4.36
CA LYS A 245 -13.07 12.32 -5.23
C LYS A 245 -12.65 13.78 -5.18
N GLU A 246 -12.29 14.33 -6.34
CA GLU A 246 -11.87 15.73 -6.50
C GLU A 246 -12.77 16.43 -7.52
N LEU A 247 -13.12 17.70 -7.26
CA LEU A 247 -13.79 18.52 -8.26
C LEU A 247 -12.74 19.13 -9.18
N ILE A 248 -12.88 18.85 -10.47
CA ILE A 248 -12.04 19.42 -11.53
C ILE A 248 -12.86 20.45 -12.30
N GLU A 249 -12.33 21.66 -12.40
CA GLU A 249 -12.94 22.74 -13.18
C GLU A 249 -12.00 23.13 -14.32
N ILE A 250 -12.56 23.18 -15.53
CA ILE A 250 -11.88 23.64 -16.74
C ILE A 250 -12.57 24.93 -17.18
N ASP A 251 -11.78 25.99 -17.24
CA ASP A 251 -12.25 27.29 -17.72
C ASP A 251 -12.69 27.20 -19.17
N GLY A 252 -13.93 27.65 -19.43
CA GLY A 252 -14.56 27.61 -20.75
C GLY A 252 -13.97 28.57 -21.79
N VAL A 253 -12.76 29.11 -21.60
CA VAL A 253 -12.09 30.05 -22.51
C VAL A 253 -11.53 29.30 -23.72
N LEU A 254 -12.41 28.60 -24.44
CA LEU A 254 -12.12 27.97 -25.70
C LEU A 254 -12.54 28.95 -26.82
N ASP A 255 -11.60 29.26 -27.71
CA ASP A 255 -11.82 30.04 -28.95
C ASP A 255 -13.08 29.47 -29.67
N PRO A 256 -14.00 30.29 -30.22
CA PRO A 256 -15.32 29.86 -30.73
C PRO A 256 -15.33 28.86 -31.92
N LYS A 257 -14.22 28.18 -32.18
CA LYS A 257 -14.13 27.08 -33.13
C LYS A 257 -14.50 25.78 -32.42
N GLU A 258 -15.31 24.97 -33.11
CA GLU A 258 -15.57 23.59 -32.70
C GLU A 258 -14.24 22.87 -32.47
N THR A 259 -13.99 22.51 -31.23
CA THR A 259 -12.74 21.91 -30.77
C THR A 259 -13.11 20.66 -29.97
N LEU A 260 -12.51 19.53 -30.34
CA LEU A 260 -12.58 18.33 -29.51
C LEU A 260 -11.82 18.60 -28.21
N ILE A 261 -12.45 18.34 -27.07
CA ILE A 261 -11.82 18.42 -25.76
C ILE A 261 -11.51 16.99 -25.35
N ASP A 262 -10.24 16.62 -25.39
CA ASP A 262 -9.75 15.35 -24.87
C ASP A 262 -9.15 15.57 -23.48
N ILE A 263 -9.59 14.79 -22.49
CA ILE A 263 -9.12 14.85 -21.11
C ILE A 263 -8.50 13.50 -20.79
N GLU A 264 -7.19 13.51 -20.56
CA GLU A 264 -6.42 12.33 -20.19
C GLU A 264 -5.89 12.47 -18.77
N GLY A 265 -5.88 11.34 -18.05
CA GLY A 265 -5.39 11.24 -16.68
C GLY A 265 -4.25 10.25 -16.61
N ASN A 266 -3.11 10.67 -16.06
CA ASN A 266 -1.95 9.80 -15.87
C ASN A 266 -1.78 9.53 -14.36
N LEU A 267 -1.92 8.27 -13.97
CA LEU A 267 -1.75 7.81 -12.60
C LEU A 267 -0.47 7.01 -12.46
N ILE A 268 0.31 7.35 -11.44
CA ILE A 268 1.37 6.50 -10.93
C ILE A 268 0.98 6.14 -9.50
N ALA A 269 0.78 4.84 -9.25
CA ALA A 269 0.51 4.31 -7.93
C ALA A 269 1.53 3.22 -7.62
N TYR A 270 1.95 3.17 -6.37
CA TYR A 270 2.91 2.18 -5.92
C TYR A 270 2.26 1.16 -5.00
N THR A 271 2.67 -0.07 -5.20
CA THR A 271 2.35 -1.20 -4.33
C THR A 271 3.64 -1.86 -3.94
N TYR A 272 3.73 -2.35 -2.71
CA TYR A 272 4.91 -3.08 -2.27
C TYR A 272 4.76 -4.56 -2.67
N SER A 273 5.65 -5.04 -3.55
CA SER A 273 5.77 -6.45 -3.95
C SER A 273 7.22 -6.90 -3.94
#